data_AF-A0AAW9S5E2-F1
#
_entry.id   AF-A0AAW9S5E2-F1
#
_cell.length_a   1.000
_cell.length_b   1.000
_cell.length_c   1.000
_cell.angle_alpha   90.00
_cell.angle_beta   90.00
_cell.angle_gamma   90.00
#
_symmetry.space_group_name_H-M   'P 1'
#
loop_
_entity.id
_entity.type
_entity.pdbx_description
1 polymer ?
#
loop_
_entity_poly.entity_id
_entity_poly.type
_entity_poly.pdbx_seq_one_letter_code
_entity_poly.pdbx_strand_id
1 'polypeptide(L)' 'MSFEPGTDLHACAELVQRADPERFRAVMAAPVAARAALFPIYAFNIEVARAPGSRQSR' A
#
# COMPACT_ATOMS: atom_id res chain seq x y z
N MET A 1 9.03 3.61 -13.61
CA MET A 1 7.73 3.33 -12.95
C MET A 1 7.35 4.60 -12.21
N SER A 2 6.25 5.26 -12.59
CA SER A 2 5.94 6.65 -12.21
C SER A 2 4.72 6.73 -11.30
N PHE A 3 4.59 7.79 -10.49
CA PHE A 3 3.50 8.02 -9.52
C PHE A 3 2.34 8.88 -10.07
N GLU A 4 2.28 9.04 -11.39
CA GLU A 4 1.27 9.86 -12.06
C GLU A 4 -0.14 9.27 -11.84
N PRO A 5 -1.18 10.11 -11.71
CA PRO A 5 -2.57 9.65 -11.67
C PRO A 5 -2.90 8.68 -12.81
N GLY A 6 -3.63 7.61 -12.50
CA GLY A 6 -3.99 6.56 -13.47
C GLY A 6 -2.94 5.47 -13.68
N THR A 7 -1.81 5.51 -12.96
CA THR A 7 -0.82 4.41 -12.95
C THR A 7 -1.09 3.39 -11.84
N ASP A 8 -0.55 2.18 -11.98
CA ASP A 8 -0.67 1.13 -10.95
C ASP A 8 -0.05 1.56 -9.61
N LEU A 9 1.06 2.31 -9.65
CA LEU A 9 1.69 2.83 -8.43
C LEU A 9 0.80 3.86 -7.73
N HIS A 10 0.13 4.72 -8.49
CA HIS A 10 -0.83 5.67 -7.94
C HIS A 10 -2.02 4.94 -7.32
N ALA A 11 -2.58 3.94 -8.00
CA ALA A 11 -3.68 3.13 -7.48
C ALA A 11 -3.30 2.37 -6.19
N CYS A 12 -2.07 1.83 -6.11
CA CYS A 12 -1.55 1.22 -4.89
C CYS A 12 -1.47 2.25 -3.75
N ALA A 13 -0.99 3.46 -4.04
CA ALA A 13 -0.89 4.52 -3.04
C ALA A 13 -2.27 4.95 -2.52
N GLU A 14 -3.26 5.12 -3.41
CA GLU A 14 -4.65 5.44 -3.03
C GLU A 14 -5.29 4.33 -2.17
N LEU A 15 -5.05 3.06 -2.51
CA LEU A 15 -5.54 1.94 -1.72
C LEU A 15 -4.96 1.96 -0.31
N VAL A 16 -3.63 2.10 -0.20
CA VAL A 16 -2.94 2.17 1.09
C VAL A 16 -3.39 3.38 1.90
N GLN A 17 -3.56 4.54 1.26
CA GLN A 17 -4.05 5.76 1.92
C GLN A 17 -5.42 5.58 2.57
N ARG A 18 -6.34 4.87 1.90
CA ARG A 18 -7.71 4.63 2.39
C ARG A 18 -7.78 3.50 3.42
N ALA A 19 -7.00 2.45 3.25
CA ALA A 19 -7.11 1.24 4.06
C ALA A 19 -6.17 1.23 5.28
N ASP A 20 -4.99 1.86 5.19
CA ASP A 20 -4.00 1.94 6.27
C ASP A 20 -3.27 3.30 6.24
N PRO A 21 -3.89 4.37 6.77
CA PRO A 21 -3.31 5.72 6.76
C PRO A 21 -1.99 5.84 7.51
N GLU A 22 -1.77 5.05 8.57
CA GLU A 22 -0.52 5.01 9.32
C GLU A 22 0.62 4.51 8.43
N ARG A 23 0.39 3.38 7.74
CA ARG A 23 1.35 2.80 6.81
C ARG A 23 1.58 3.69 5.60
N PHE A 24 0.55 4.38 5.09
CA PHE A 24 0.72 5.40 4.05
C PHE A 24 1.72 6.49 4.49
N ARG A 25 1.56 7.04 5.71
CA ARG A 25 2.49 8.04 6.26
C ARG A 25 3.90 7.49 6.42
N ALA A 26 4.04 6.24 6.86
CA ALA A 26 5.34 5.58 6.96
C ALA A 26 6.06 5.48 5.60
N VAL A 27 5.32 5.13 4.53
CA VAL A 27 5.89 5.13 3.16
C VAL A 27 6.26 6.53 2.70
N MET A 28 5.44 7.54 3.03
CA MET A 28 5.73 8.94 2.69
C MET A 28 6.94 9.51 3.46
N ALA A 29 7.26 8.96 4.63
CA ALA A 29 8.48 9.30 5.37
C ALA A 29 9.74 8.59 4.82
N ALA A 30 9.58 7.53 4.02
CA ALA A 30 10.70 6.82 3.40
C ALA A 30 11.29 7.59 2.19
N PRO A 31 12.54 7.27 1.78
CA PRO A 31 13.16 7.83 0.58
C PRO A 31 12.27 7.66 -0.66
N VAL A 32 12.20 8.69 -1.51
CA VAL A 32 11.30 8.72 -2.68
C VAL A 32 11.50 7.49 -3.58
N ALA A 33 12.75 7.08 -3.79
CA ALA A 33 13.07 5.91 -4.60
C ALA A 33 12.51 4.58 -4.03
N ALA A 34 12.35 4.47 -2.71
CA ALA A 34 11.83 3.26 -2.07
C ALA A 34 10.30 3.14 -2.19
N ARG A 35 9.59 4.26 -2.34
CA ARG A 35 8.12 4.29 -2.37
C ARG A 35 7.54 3.44 -3.49
N ALA A 36 8.22 3.40 -4.65
CA ALA A 36 7.82 2.60 -5.81
C ALA A 36 7.74 1.10 -5.50
N ALA A 37 8.54 0.60 -4.55
CA ALA A 37 8.46 -0.78 -4.09
C ALA A 37 7.49 -0.96 -2.91
N LEU A 38 7.48 0.00 -1.96
CA LEU A 38 6.71 -0.12 -0.73
C LEU A 38 5.20 -0.05 -0.96
N PHE A 39 4.71 0.82 -1.86
CA PHE A 39 3.26 0.94 -2.09
C PHE A 39 2.64 -0.36 -2.63
N PRO A 40 3.20 -1.02 -3.66
CA PRO A 40 2.70 -2.33 -4.11
C PRO A 40 2.72 -3.40 -3.01
N ILE A 41 3.80 -3.48 -2.22
CA ILE A 41 3.92 -4.48 -1.14
C ILE A 41 2.82 -4.30 -0.10
N TYR A 42 2.56 -3.05 0.31
CA TYR A 42 1.54 -2.78 1.31
C TYR A 42 0.12 -2.88 0.78
N ALA A 43 -0.12 -2.49 -0.48
CA ALA A 43 -1.38 -2.73 -1.18
C ALA A 43 -1.69 -4.23 -1.24
N PHE A 44 -0.71 -5.07 -1.59
CA PHE A 44 -0.85 -6.52 -1.58
C PHE A 44 -1.20 -7.05 -0.17
N ASN A 45 -0.51 -6.60 0.87
CA ASN A 45 -0.80 -7.00 2.24
C ASN A 45 -2.24 -6.68 2.67
N ILE A 46 -2.79 -5.54 2.21
CA ILE A 46 -4.19 -5.16 2.46
C ILE A 46 -5.14 -6.17 1.82
N GLU A 47 -4.93 -6.53 0.56
CA GLU A 47 -5.81 -7.50 -0.11
C GLU A 47 -5.69 -8.91 0.50
N VAL A 48 -4.49 -9.34 0.91
CA VAL A 48 -4.28 -10.59 1.64
C VAL A 48 -5.03 -10.58 2.98
N ALA A 49 -4.98 -9.47 3.73
CA ALA A 49 -5.66 -9.34 5.01
C ALA A 49 -7.20 -9.32 4.89
N ARG A 50 -7.75 -9.00 3.72
CA ARG A 50 -9.20 -9.09 3.43
C ARG A 50 -9.66 -10.51 3.12
N ALA A 51 -8.75 -11.42 2.79
CA ALA A 51 -9.11 -12.80 2.49
C ALA A 51 -9.86 -13.44 3.66
N PRO A 52 -10.95 -14.20 3.44
CA PRO A 52 -11.83 -14.68 4.50
C PRO A 52 -11.16 -15.50 5.63
N GLY A 53 -9.99 -16.09 5.36
CA GLY A 53 -9.22 -16.90 6.31
C GLY A 53 -7.91 -16.29 6.83
N SER A 54 -7.55 -15.05 6.46
CA SER A 54 -6.32 -14.40 6.96
C SER A 54 -6.48 -13.75 8.34
N ARG A 55 -7.71 -13.72 8.88
CA ARG A 55 -7.97 -13.43 10.29
C ARG A 55 -7.40 -14.57 11.15
N GLN A 56 -6.21 -14.37 11.71
CA GLN A 56 -5.72 -15.15 12.85
C GLN A 56 -6.73 -14.95 13.98
N SER A 57 -7.52 -15.97 14.28
CA SER A 57 -8.37 -16.04 15.48
C SER A 57 -7.47 -15.80 16.70
N ARG A 58 -7.70 -14.70 17.40
CA ARG A 58 -7.23 -14.54 18.77
C ARG A 58 -8.12 -15.36 19.71
#